data_AF-A0A319DDA9-F1
#
_entry.id   AF-A0A319DDA9-F1
#
_cell.length_a   1.000
_cell.length_b   1.000
_cell.length_c   1.000
_cell.angle_alpha   90.00
_cell.angle_beta   90.00
_cell.angle_gamma   90.00
#
_symmetry.space_group_name_H-M   'P 1'
#
loop_
_entity.id
_entity.type
_entity.pdbx_description
1 polymer ?
#
loop_
_entity_poly.entity_id
_entity_poly.type
_entity_poly.pdbx_seq_one_letter_code
_entity_poly.pdbx_strand_id
1 'polypeptide(L)'
;LLLLSTMSSATITIRDPSDSANLTADASDNALTADWNYTPTTYQTDAITGPYTYTNTTDTIAHATLTASTTDTSVLVIPSSSNLTISDTTILKHGYSSDLYQSSFFGLNAAINIANASTAHLTHTNITSHNGAANLYAYGNTTLAIISSSTLYSSGAVIFSSGTRGSGSEINFTNTRLTVLPETGAALWFGNVVASSHLVATTINTTSGILVIANHSQVTQGFSYFADSAGRAEATITVTESALVGDLVAYNGSVIRWAWGERSEWTGKAYSGEGEGEGMAYFAVELDGSSRWRLTGDAMLKNFTDGDGTLGNLDSGGFTLYYDAVSAANGWLNGTTRRMKGGGYVRPATEGQL
;
A
#
# COMPACT_ATOMS: atom_id res chain seq x y z
N LEU A 1 30.98 20.73 48.63
CA LEU A 1 30.28 21.33 47.47
C LEU A 1 29.71 20.16 46.67
N LEU A 2 28.42 19.87 46.81
CA LEU A 2 27.75 18.77 46.12
C LEU A 2 27.24 19.31 44.78
N LEU A 3 27.80 18.86 43.66
CA LEU A 3 27.33 19.20 42.32
C LEU A 3 26.06 18.40 42.04
N LEU A 4 24.91 19.07 42.06
CA LEU A 4 23.66 18.53 41.54
C LEU A 4 23.76 18.48 40.01
N SER A 5 23.86 17.27 39.46
CA SER A 5 23.72 17.04 38.03
C SER A 5 22.27 17.32 37.61
N THR A 6 22.10 18.20 36.64
CA THR A 6 20.80 18.45 36.00
C THR A 6 20.42 17.21 35.19
N MET A 7 19.41 16.49 35.64
CA MET A 7 18.74 15.46 34.84
C MET A 7 18.06 16.15 33.65
N SER A 8 18.63 15.99 32.45
CA SER A 8 17.95 16.38 31.21
C SER A 8 16.91 15.31 30.89
N SER A 9 15.63 15.62 31.04
CA SER A 9 14.55 14.79 30.51
C SER A 9 14.67 14.77 28.98
N ALA A 10 15.12 13.64 28.44
CA ALA A 10 14.99 13.37 27.01
C ALA A 10 13.52 13.12 26.71
N THR A 11 12.82 14.12 26.17
CA THR A 11 11.52 13.91 25.53
C THR A 11 11.74 13.14 24.24
N ILE A 12 11.19 11.94 24.15
CA ILE A 12 11.07 11.21 22.89
C ILE A 12 9.95 11.89 22.10
N THR A 13 10.31 12.74 21.14
CA THR A 13 9.34 13.22 20.15
C THR A 13 9.18 12.09 19.13
N ILE A 14 8.05 11.40 19.15
CA ILE A 14 7.65 10.52 18.05
C ILE A 14 7.30 11.46 16.90
N ARG A 15 8.18 11.58 15.90
CA ARG A 15 7.88 12.37 14.70
C ARG A 15 6.73 11.70 13.95
N ASP A 16 5.61 12.40 13.85
CA ASP A 16 4.49 12.05 12.98
C ASP A 16 4.76 12.61 11.56
N PRO A 17 4.40 11.92 10.46
CA PRO A 17 4.43 12.51 9.13
C PRO A 17 3.71 13.87 9.06
N SER A 18 2.63 14.07 9.83
CA SER A 18 1.92 15.35 9.94
C SER A 18 2.74 16.45 10.59
N ASP A 19 3.79 16.14 11.37
CA ASP A 19 4.70 17.15 11.94
C ASP A 19 5.48 17.90 10.85
N SER A 20 5.54 17.34 9.64
CA SER A 20 6.11 17.98 8.46
C SER A 20 5.08 18.59 7.51
N ALA A 21 3.78 18.39 7.78
CA ALA A 21 2.70 18.85 6.92
C ALA A 21 2.42 20.35 7.10
N ASN A 22 2.18 21.04 6.00
CA ASN A 22 1.75 22.44 6.02
C ASN A 22 0.23 22.50 5.90
N LEU A 23 -0.46 22.31 7.03
CA LEU A 23 -1.93 22.20 7.07
C LEU A 23 -2.67 23.39 6.44
N THR A 24 -2.06 24.59 6.43
CA THR A 24 -2.65 25.76 5.76
C THR A 24 -2.54 25.67 4.24
N ALA A 25 -1.38 25.23 3.73
CA ALA A 25 -1.20 24.96 2.30
C ALA A 25 -2.11 23.81 1.85
N ASP A 26 -2.23 22.75 2.67
CA ASP A 26 -3.05 21.59 2.38
C ASP A 26 -4.55 21.95 2.29
N ALA A 27 -5.03 22.78 3.22
CA ALA A 27 -6.39 23.31 3.18
C ALA A 27 -6.64 24.16 1.93
N SER A 28 -5.65 24.94 1.50
CA SER A 28 -5.74 25.74 0.27
C SER A 28 -5.74 24.86 -0.97
N ASP A 29 -4.94 23.79 -0.98
CA ASP A 29 -4.85 22.84 -2.09
C ASP A 29 -6.13 22.02 -2.24
N ASN A 30 -6.74 21.58 -1.14
CA ASN A 30 -8.03 20.88 -1.13
C ASN A 30 -9.18 21.74 -1.68
N ALA A 31 -9.03 23.06 -1.75
CA ALA A 31 -10.02 23.93 -2.37
C ALA A 31 -9.93 23.93 -3.90
N LEU A 32 -8.86 23.39 -4.50
CA LEU A 32 -8.76 23.18 -5.93
C LEU A 32 -9.57 21.94 -6.31
N THR A 33 -10.48 22.09 -7.28
CA THR A 33 -11.32 21.00 -7.78
C THR A 33 -11.21 20.92 -9.29
N ALA A 34 -11.09 19.70 -9.83
CA ALA A 34 -11.23 19.50 -11.27
C ALA A 34 -12.71 19.34 -11.66
N ASP A 35 -13.04 19.70 -12.89
CA ASP A 35 -14.25 19.22 -13.54
C ASP A 35 -13.97 17.82 -14.09
N TRP A 36 -14.49 16.80 -13.43
CA TRP A 36 -14.31 15.41 -13.85
C TRP A 36 -15.34 14.94 -14.90
N ASN A 37 -16.01 15.88 -15.58
CA ASN A 37 -16.87 15.58 -16.71
C ASN A 37 -16.05 15.40 -18.00
N TYR A 38 -15.37 14.25 -18.11
CA TYR A 38 -14.58 13.89 -19.29
C TYR A 38 -14.81 12.44 -19.69
N THR A 39 -14.48 12.13 -20.94
CA THR A 39 -14.59 10.78 -21.49
C THR A 39 -13.47 9.91 -20.94
N PRO A 40 -13.76 8.73 -20.36
CA PRO A 40 -12.75 7.76 -19.94
C PRO A 40 -11.69 7.48 -21.02
N THR A 41 -10.41 7.67 -20.68
CA THR A 41 -9.26 7.34 -21.54
C THR A 41 -8.44 6.21 -20.92
N THR A 42 -8.25 5.10 -21.65
CA THR A 42 -7.56 3.89 -21.16
C THR A 42 -6.13 3.75 -21.69
N TYR A 43 -5.63 4.75 -22.39
CA TYR A 43 -4.27 4.87 -22.87
C TYR A 43 -3.71 6.22 -22.45
N GLN A 44 -2.39 6.31 -22.39
CA GLN A 44 -1.73 7.52 -21.94
C GLN A 44 -1.93 8.63 -22.98
N THR A 45 -2.54 9.73 -22.57
CA THR A 45 -2.69 10.96 -23.37
C THR A 45 -1.80 12.06 -22.85
N ASP A 46 -1.55 12.08 -21.54
CA ASP A 46 -0.76 13.11 -20.89
C ASP A 46 0.65 12.62 -20.58
N ALA A 47 1.64 13.45 -20.92
CA ALA A 47 3.03 13.16 -20.59
C ALA A 47 3.23 13.24 -19.07
N ILE A 48 3.86 12.22 -18.49
CA ILE A 48 4.29 12.30 -17.09
C ILE A 48 5.49 13.23 -17.02
N THR A 49 5.31 14.39 -16.42
CA THR A 49 6.33 15.45 -16.36
C THR A 49 6.51 15.94 -14.93
N GLY A 50 7.69 16.47 -14.65
CA GLY A 50 8.01 17.08 -13.36
C GLY A 50 9.28 17.93 -13.46
N PRO A 51 9.46 18.90 -12.56
CA PRO A 51 10.65 19.76 -12.55
C PRO A 51 11.95 18.99 -12.30
N TYR A 52 11.86 17.80 -11.69
CA TYR A 52 13.00 16.92 -11.42
C TYR A 52 12.82 15.59 -12.18
N THR A 53 13.30 15.55 -13.41
CA THR A 53 13.20 14.37 -14.28
C THR A 53 14.57 13.75 -14.53
N TYR A 54 14.69 12.44 -14.33
CA TYR A 54 15.93 11.69 -14.46
C TYR A 54 15.73 10.49 -15.38
N THR A 55 16.35 10.53 -16.56
CA THR A 55 16.13 9.54 -17.62
C THR A 55 17.44 8.86 -18.00
N ASN A 56 17.45 7.52 -17.96
CA ASN A 56 18.61 6.68 -18.29
C ASN A 56 19.90 7.14 -17.59
N THR A 57 19.79 7.42 -16.29
CA THR A 57 20.89 7.98 -15.51
C THR A 57 20.98 7.35 -14.12
N THR A 58 22.15 7.45 -13.51
CA THR A 58 22.35 7.21 -12.09
C THR A 58 22.70 8.53 -11.42
N ASP A 59 21.96 8.91 -10.38
CA ASP A 59 22.15 10.21 -9.74
C ASP A 59 21.84 10.18 -8.23
N THR A 60 22.23 11.24 -7.53
CA THR A 60 21.98 11.43 -6.10
C THR A 60 21.40 12.81 -5.81
N ILE A 61 20.34 12.84 -5.01
CA ILE A 61 19.75 14.04 -4.43
C ILE A 61 19.92 13.96 -2.93
N ALA A 62 20.50 14.97 -2.30
CA ALA A 62 20.68 15.00 -0.85
C ALA A 62 20.37 16.40 -0.29
N HIS A 63 19.80 16.45 0.92
CA HIS A 63 19.57 17.70 1.67
C HIS A 63 18.76 18.76 0.89
N ALA A 64 17.79 18.30 0.10
CA ALA A 64 17.01 19.17 -0.77
C ALA A 64 15.57 19.36 -0.27
N THR A 65 14.92 20.39 -0.79
CA THR A 65 13.46 20.50 -0.78
C THR A 65 12.99 20.58 -2.22
N LEU A 66 12.26 19.57 -2.67
CA LEU A 66 11.74 19.44 -4.02
C LEU A 66 10.23 19.69 -3.99
N THR A 67 9.73 20.53 -4.88
CA THR A 67 8.32 20.93 -4.86
C THR A 67 7.73 20.96 -6.26
N ALA A 68 6.48 20.52 -6.38
CA ALA A 68 5.63 20.80 -7.54
C ALA A 68 4.21 21.13 -7.06
N SER A 69 3.65 22.24 -7.51
CA SER A 69 2.29 22.69 -7.18
C SER A 69 1.39 22.82 -8.42
N THR A 70 1.94 22.60 -9.61
CA THR A 70 1.19 22.69 -10.87
C THR A 70 0.33 21.44 -11.05
N THR A 71 -0.93 21.62 -11.45
CA THR A 71 -1.84 20.55 -11.86
C THR A 71 -1.18 19.61 -12.87
N ASP A 72 -1.44 18.31 -12.74
CA ASP A 72 -0.95 17.26 -13.66
C ASP A 72 0.59 17.13 -13.78
N THR A 73 1.33 17.62 -12.80
CA THR A 73 2.80 17.46 -12.76
C THR A 73 3.21 16.64 -11.56
N SER A 74 4.18 15.76 -11.72
CA SER A 74 4.81 15.08 -10.59
C SER A 74 5.96 15.94 -10.03
N VAL A 75 6.44 15.67 -8.80
CA VAL A 75 7.66 16.33 -8.32
C VAL A 75 8.88 15.68 -8.96
N LEU A 76 9.01 14.37 -8.78
CA LEU A 76 10.07 13.54 -9.34
C LEU A 76 9.52 12.58 -10.38
N VAL A 77 10.20 12.49 -11.53
CA VAL A 77 9.89 11.55 -12.61
C VAL A 77 11.16 10.77 -12.94
N ILE A 78 11.15 9.46 -12.69
CA ILE A 78 12.32 8.58 -12.75
C ILE A 78 12.06 7.42 -13.74
N PRO A 79 12.09 7.69 -15.07
CA PRO A 79 11.87 6.67 -16.09
C PRO A 79 13.17 6.06 -16.64
N SER A 80 12.99 5.08 -17.52
CA SER A 80 13.99 4.57 -18.47
C SER A 80 15.23 3.97 -17.80
N SER A 81 15.03 2.98 -16.93
CA SER A 81 16.09 2.25 -16.23
C SER A 81 17.05 3.14 -15.43
N SER A 82 16.52 4.25 -14.88
CA SER A 82 17.32 5.15 -14.04
C SER A 82 17.51 4.58 -12.63
N ASN A 83 18.58 4.99 -11.94
CA ASN A 83 18.86 4.60 -10.56
C ASN A 83 19.17 5.82 -9.70
N LEU A 84 18.24 6.20 -8.83
CA LEU A 84 18.37 7.39 -8.00
C LEU A 84 18.56 7.04 -6.53
N THR A 85 19.49 7.74 -5.88
CA THR A 85 19.59 7.79 -4.42
C THR A 85 19.11 9.15 -3.92
N ILE A 86 18.16 9.17 -3.00
CA ILE A 86 17.55 10.37 -2.45
C ILE A 86 17.69 10.30 -0.92
N SER A 87 18.41 11.25 -0.33
CA SER A 87 18.58 11.28 1.13
C SER A 87 18.26 12.63 1.76
N ASP A 88 17.79 12.62 3.00
CA ASP A 88 17.64 13.82 3.82
C ASP A 88 16.83 14.94 3.12
N THR A 89 15.82 14.55 2.35
CA THR A 89 15.13 15.41 1.39
C THR A 89 13.66 15.55 1.75
N THR A 90 13.09 16.73 1.53
CA THR A 90 11.65 16.96 1.62
C THR A 90 11.07 17.05 0.21
N ILE A 91 9.98 16.33 -0.06
CA ILE A 91 9.28 16.28 -1.35
C ILE A 91 7.85 16.71 -1.11
N LEU A 92 7.42 17.82 -1.72
CA LEU A 92 6.10 18.40 -1.53
C LEU A 92 5.34 18.45 -2.85
N LYS A 93 4.20 17.76 -2.88
CA LYS A 93 3.28 17.72 -4.01
C LYS A 93 1.94 18.33 -3.63
N HIS A 94 1.64 19.47 -4.25
CA HIS A 94 0.32 20.13 -4.26
C HIS A 94 -0.18 20.24 -5.69
N GLY A 95 -1.45 20.56 -5.88
CA GLY A 95 -2.13 20.59 -7.18
C GLY A 95 -2.88 19.28 -7.44
N TYR A 96 -4.01 19.39 -8.12
CA TYR A 96 -4.89 18.26 -8.43
C TYR A 96 -4.49 17.57 -9.74
N SER A 97 -5.06 16.40 -10.00
CA SER A 97 -5.06 15.83 -11.35
C SER A 97 -6.36 16.18 -12.07
N SER A 98 -6.25 16.73 -13.27
CA SER A 98 -7.41 17.05 -14.11
C SER A 98 -8.03 15.80 -14.73
N ASP A 99 -7.25 14.73 -14.91
CA ASP A 99 -7.70 13.44 -15.41
C ASP A 99 -7.33 12.30 -14.42
N LEU A 100 -8.34 11.81 -13.70
CA LEU A 100 -8.19 10.70 -12.77
C LEU A 100 -7.81 9.40 -13.45
N TYR A 101 -8.18 9.17 -14.71
CA TYR A 101 -7.75 7.98 -15.43
C TYR A 101 -6.24 8.08 -15.63
N GLN A 102 -5.74 9.22 -16.11
CA GLN A 102 -4.31 9.38 -16.30
C GLN A 102 -3.51 9.28 -14.99
N SER A 103 -4.06 9.81 -13.89
CA SER A 103 -3.46 9.64 -12.56
C SER A 103 -3.44 8.19 -12.10
N SER A 104 -4.54 7.47 -12.31
CA SER A 104 -4.73 6.11 -11.82
C SER A 104 -4.05 5.03 -12.64
N PHE A 105 -3.82 5.29 -13.93
CA PHE A 105 -3.20 4.34 -14.86
C PHE A 105 -1.70 4.56 -15.02
N PHE A 106 -1.28 5.83 -15.07
CA PHE A 106 0.09 6.20 -15.45
C PHE A 106 0.81 6.98 -14.34
N GLY A 107 0.14 7.27 -13.22
CA GLY A 107 0.73 8.01 -12.11
C GLY A 107 0.91 9.49 -12.40
N LEU A 108 0.05 10.06 -13.25
CA LEU A 108 -0.04 11.51 -13.43
C LEU A 108 -0.27 12.18 -12.08
N ASN A 109 0.40 13.31 -11.85
CA ASN A 109 0.29 14.10 -10.64
C ASN A 109 0.82 13.45 -9.35
N ALA A 110 1.47 12.27 -9.41
CA ALA A 110 2.08 11.64 -8.23
C ALA A 110 3.23 12.49 -7.65
N ALA A 111 3.52 12.41 -6.35
CA ALA A 111 4.70 13.09 -5.81
C ALA A 111 5.99 12.51 -6.43
N ILE A 112 6.09 11.18 -6.50
CA ILE A 112 7.19 10.48 -7.15
C ILE A 112 6.63 9.44 -8.11
N ASN A 113 6.97 9.56 -9.40
CA ASN A 113 6.67 8.55 -10.41
C ASN A 113 7.98 7.84 -10.80
N ILE A 114 8.04 6.53 -10.59
CA ILE A 114 9.17 5.66 -10.90
C ILE A 114 8.67 4.68 -11.94
N ALA A 115 9.34 4.58 -13.08
CA ALA A 115 8.81 3.83 -14.22
C ALA A 115 9.88 3.12 -15.01
N ASN A 116 9.45 2.10 -15.77
CA ASN A 116 10.24 1.46 -16.83
C ASN A 116 11.56 0.89 -16.31
N ALA A 117 11.49 -0.05 -15.37
CA ALA A 117 12.63 -0.74 -14.78
C ALA A 117 13.63 0.16 -14.04
N SER A 118 13.15 1.31 -13.54
CA SER A 118 13.96 2.23 -12.74
C SER A 118 13.93 1.88 -11.26
N THR A 119 14.94 2.35 -10.54
CA THR A 119 15.11 2.18 -9.10
C THR A 119 15.22 3.54 -8.41
N ALA A 120 14.55 3.68 -7.27
CA ALA A 120 14.75 4.80 -6.35
C ALA A 120 15.02 4.30 -4.93
N HIS A 121 16.11 4.76 -4.33
CA HIS A 121 16.47 4.54 -2.93
C HIS A 121 16.22 5.83 -2.15
N LEU A 122 15.29 5.81 -1.19
CA LEU A 122 14.89 6.96 -0.39
C LEU A 122 15.24 6.72 1.08
N THR A 123 16.01 7.63 1.69
CA THR A 123 16.44 7.49 3.10
C THR A 123 16.32 8.82 3.83
N HIS A 124 15.68 8.84 5.00
CA HIS A 124 15.41 10.10 5.73
C HIS A 124 14.65 11.13 4.87
N THR A 125 13.66 10.66 4.11
CA THR A 125 12.88 11.50 3.20
C THR A 125 11.49 11.76 3.77
N ASN A 126 11.05 13.02 3.71
CA ASN A 126 9.68 13.41 4.04
C ASN A 126 8.93 13.67 2.74
N ILE A 127 7.88 12.89 2.47
CA ILE A 127 7.05 13.01 1.27
C ILE A 127 5.67 13.47 1.70
N THR A 128 5.23 14.60 1.14
CA THR A 128 3.89 15.14 1.29
C THR A 128 3.21 15.20 -0.07
N SER A 129 2.04 14.59 -0.21
CA SER A 129 1.18 14.64 -1.38
C SER A 129 -0.25 15.00 -0.97
N HIS A 130 -0.88 15.86 -1.76
CA HIS A 130 -2.25 16.35 -1.56
C HIS A 130 -3.09 16.27 -2.83
N ASN A 131 -4.40 16.48 -2.63
CA ASN A 131 -5.41 16.64 -3.67
C ASN A 131 -5.36 15.56 -4.78
N GLY A 132 -5.46 14.30 -4.36
CA GLY A 132 -5.53 13.14 -5.26
C GLY A 132 -4.18 12.65 -5.79
N ALA A 133 -3.06 13.27 -5.40
CA ALA A 133 -1.73 12.77 -5.75
C ALA A 133 -1.33 11.54 -4.91
N ALA A 134 -0.90 10.46 -5.57
CA ALA A 134 -0.20 9.35 -4.91
C ALA A 134 1.15 9.80 -4.34
N ASN A 135 1.58 9.21 -3.22
CA ASN A 135 2.90 9.51 -2.64
C ASN A 135 4.01 8.94 -3.52
N LEU A 136 3.91 7.65 -3.84
CA LEU A 136 4.78 6.98 -4.79
C LEU A 136 3.93 6.20 -5.79
N TYR A 137 4.38 6.22 -7.04
CA TYR A 137 3.78 5.47 -8.12
C TYR A 137 4.87 4.67 -8.84
N ALA A 138 4.88 3.36 -8.66
CA ALA A 138 5.76 2.44 -9.38
C ALA A 138 5.03 1.87 -10.59
N TYR A 139 5.53 2.14 -11.78
CA TYR A 139 4.86 1.82 -13.04
C TYR A 139 5.63 0.81 -13.90
N GLY A 140 4.92 -0.24 -14.33
CA GLY A 140 5.40 -1.23 -15.28
C GLY A 140 6.16 -2.39 -14.64
N ASN A 141 7.15 -2.93 -15.36
CA ASN A 141 7.95 -4.09 -14.93
C ASN A 141 9.18 -3.69 -14.14
N THR A 142 9.58 -4.57 -13.22
CA THR A 142 10.88 -4.54 -12.53
C THR A 142 11.28 -3.16 -11.98
N THR A 143 10.29 -2.40 -11.54
CA THR A 143 10.48 -1.04 -11.00
C THR A 143 10.55 -1.13 -9.49
N LEU A 144 11.56 -0.52 -8.89
CA LEU A 144 11.90 -0.74 -7.49
C LEU A 144 11.95 0.59 -6.72
N ALA A 145 11.14 0.70 -5.68
CA ALA A 145 11.29 1.76 -4.68
C ALA A 145 11.72 1.14 -3.34
N ILE A 146 12.83 1.61 -2.79
CA ILE A 146 13.32 1.20 -1.46
C ILE A 146 13.30 2.43 -0.57
N ILE A 147 12.46 2.41 0.45
CA ILE A 147 12.22 3.53 1.37
C ILE A 147 12.66 3.11 2.77
N SER A 148 13.53 3.92 3.38
CA SER A 148 13.99 3.66 4.74
C SER A 148 13.99 4.92 5.61
N SER A 149 13.66 4.77 6.90
CA SER A 149 13.72 5.86 7.89
C SER A 149 12.99 7.13 7.43
N SER A 150 11.84 6.99 6.79
CA SER A 150 11.16 8.07 6.05
C SER A 150 9.69 8.23 6.50
N THR A 151 9.05 9.30 6.04
CA THR A 151 7.63 9.57 6.31
C THR A 151 6.87 9.92 5.04
N LEU A 152 5.70 9.30 4.83
CA LEU A 152 4.81 9.55 3.70
C LEU A 152 3.46 10.05 4.21
N TYR A 153 3.00 11.15 3.64
CA TYR A 153 1.74 11.84 3.95
C TYR A 153 1.22 12.47 2.64
N SER A 154 -0.06 12.66 2.34
CA SER A 154 -1.24 12.15 3.01
C SER A 154 -1.93 11.02 2.23
N SER A 155 -1.31 10.49 1.16
CA SER A 155 -1.88 9.45 0.28
C SER A 155 -1.09 8.13 0.32
N GLY A 156 -1.66 7.06 -0.26
CA GLY A 156 -0.98 5.77 -0.39
C GLY A 156 0.11 5.72 -1.47
N ALA A 157 0.76 4.55 -1.54
CA ALA A 157 1.65 4.17 -2.63
C ALA A 157 0.94 3.21 -3.61
N VAL A 158 1.28 3.30 -4.89
CA VAL A 158 0.63 2.57 -5.97
C VAL A 158 1.67 1.80 -6.78
N ILE A 159 1.39 0.53 -7.07
CA ILE A 159 2.10 -0.29 -8.05
C ILE A 159 1.12 -0.67 -9.15
N PHE A 160 1.42 -0.28 -10.39
CA PHE A 160 0.49 -0.46 -11.49
C PHE A 160 1.20 -0.76 -12.81
N SER A 161 0.53 -1.47 -13.71
CA SER A 161 0.93 -1.59 -15.11
C SER A 161 -0.27 -1.34 -16.00
N SER A 162 -0.17 -0.42 -16.95
CA SER A 162 -1.23 -0.23 -17.95
C SER A 162 -1.06 -1.24 -19.10
N GLY A 163 -2.17 -1.61 -19.75
CA GLY A 163 -2.14 -2.56 -20.86
C GLY A 163 -1.69 -3.96 -20.42
N THR A 164 -0.52 -4.41 -20.85
CA THR A 164 0.00 -5.75 -20.50
C THR A 164 0.31 -5.84 -19.01
N ARG A 165 -0.15 -6.93 -18.37
CA ARG A 165 0.11 -7.20 -16.95
C ARG A 165 1.61 -7.22 -16.67
N GLY A 166 2.04 -6.38 -15.74
CA GLY A 166 3.44 -6.26 -15.38
C GLY A 166 3.89 -7.26 -14.31
N SER A 167 5.19 -7.44 -14.13
CA SER A 167 5.74 -8.28 -13.06
C SER A 167 7.07 -7.79 -12.49
N GLY A 168 7.32 -8.13 -11.22
CA GLY A 168 8.61 -7.96 -10.54
C GLY A 168 8.87 -6.55 -10.01
N SER A 169 7.86 -5.68 -10.01
CA SER A 169 7.97 -4.36 -9.38
C SER A 169 7.73 -4.46 -7.87
N GLU A 170 8.42 -3.62 -7.12
CA GLU A 170 8.39 -3.63 -5.65
C GLU A 170 8.40 -2.22 -5.06
N ILE A 171 7.70 -2.06 -3.94
CA ILE A 171 7.86 -0.90 -3.05
C ILE A 171 8.11 -1.42 -1.63
N ASN A 172 9.29 -1.15 -1.11
CA ASN A 172 9.78 -1.71 0.15
C ASN A 172 9.98 -0.61 1.19
N PHE A 173 9.59 -0.90 2.42
CA PHE A 173 9.57 0.03 3.54
C PHE A 173 10.33 -0.55 4.73
N THR A 174 11.30 0.20 5.24
CA THR A 174 12.02 -0.13 6.48
C THR A 174 11.99 1.05 7.43
N ASN A 175 11.59 0.86 8.69
CA ASN A 175 11.55 1.94 9.68
C ASN A 175 10.81 3.19 9.15
N THR A 176 9.69 2.97 8.46
CA THR A 176 8.98 4.03 7.71
C THR A 176 7.56 4.18 8.23
N ARG A 177 7.04 5.41 8.18
CA ARG A 177 5.67 5.72 8.59
C ARG A 177 4.86 6.25 7.42
N LEU A 178 3.70 5.63 7.17
CA LEU A 178 2.72 6.04 6.18
C LEU A 178 1.47 6.56 6.89
N THR A 179 0.97 7.72 6.46
CA THR A 179 -0.31 8.27 6.90
C THR A 179 -1.17 8.59 5.69
N VAL A 180 -2.31 7.89 5.60
CA VAL A 180 -3.27 8.01 4.49
C VAL A 180 -4.57 8.61 5.00
N LEU A 181 -4.86 9.82 4.57
CA LEU A 181 -6.03 10.60 4.99
C LEU A 181 -7.30 10.38 4.15
N PRO A 182 -7.24 10.08 2.84
CA PRO A 182 -8.46 9.83 2.07
C PRO A 182 -9.34 8.73 2.69
N GLU A 183 -10.63 8.99 2.84
CA GLU A 183 -11.60 8.09 3.49
C GLU A 183 -11.76 6.74 2.79
N THR A 184 -11.40 6.66 1.52
CA THR A 184 -11.43 5.44 0.69
C THR A 184 -10.03 4.99 0.25
N GLY A 185 -8.97 5.70 0.67
CA GLY A 185 -7.60 5.43 0.24
C GLY A 185 -6.96 4.28 0.99
N ALA A 186 -6.27 3.39 0.28
CA ALA A 186 -5.44 2.34 0.87
C ALA A 186 -4.00 2.82 1.08
N ALA A 187 -3.26 2.18 1.97
CA ALA A 187 -1.82 2.42 2.10
C ALA A 187 -1.04 1.92 0.88
N LEU A 188 -1.36 0.71 0.41
CA LEU A 188 -0.77 0.10 -0.77
C LEU A 188 -1.86 -0.29 -1.77
N TRP A 189 -1.68 0.11 -3.02
CA TRP A 189 -2.54 -0.28 -4.14
C TRP A 189 -1.77 -1.08 -5.18
N PHE A 190 -2.35 -2.20 -5.61
CA PHE A 190 -1.81 -3.06 -6.67
C PHE A 190 -2.84 -3.20 -7.79
N GLY A 191 -2.46 -2.82 -9.01
CA GLY A 191 -3.35 -2.91 -10.17
C GLY A 191 -2.68 -3.50 -11.41
N ASN A 192 -3.28 -4.56 -11.99
CA ASN A 192 -2.77 -5.23 -13.20
C ASN A 192 -1.26 -5.58 -13.15
N VAL A 193 -0.80 -6.11 -12.02
CA VAL A 193 0.61 -6.44 -11.76
C VAL A 193 0.77 -7.75 -10.99
N VAL A 194 1.93 -8.40 -11.14
CA VAL A 194 2.46 -9.39 -10.20
C VAL A 194 3.62 -8.73 -9.46
N ALA A 195 3.39 -8.29 -8.23
CA ALA A 195 4.30 -7.38 -7.52
C ALA A 195 4.36 -7.69 -6.03
N SER A 196 5.38 -7.16 -5.37
CA SER A 196 5.59 -7.36 -3.94
C SER A 196 5.86 -6.08 -3.16
N SER A 197 5.70 -6.16 -1.85
CA SER A 197 6.10 -5.13 -0.90
C SER A 197 6.64 -5.79 0.35
N HIS A 198 7.73 -5.25 0.88
CA HIS A 198 8.32 -5.69 2.15
C HIS A 198 8.17 -4.58 3.18
N LEU A 199 7.50 -4.87 4.30
CA LEU A 199 7.27 -3.94 5.41
C LEU A 199 8.06 -4.40 6.63
N VAL A 200 9.10 -3.66 6.99
CA VAL A 200 9.96 -3.95 8.14
C VAL A 200 9.91 -2.79 9.12
N ALA A 201 9.59 -3.03 10.39
CA ALA A 201 9.47 -1.97 11.40
C ALA A 201 8.63 -0.77 10.91
N THR A 202 7.53 -1.05 10.21
CA THR A 202 6.73 -0.05 9.49
C THR A 202 5.46 0.28 10.27
N THR A 203 5.10 1.56 10.30
CA THR A 203 3.83 2.04 10.86
C THR A 203 2.94 2.54 9.74
N ILE A 204 1.69 2.07 9.69
CA ILE A 204 0.70 2.52 8.71
C ILE A 204 -0.54 2.99 9.45
N ASN A 205 -0.97 4.21 9.17
CA ASN A 205 -2.23 4.76 9.63
C ASN A 205 -3.07 5.13 8.42
N THR A 206 -4.24 4.52 8.26
CA THR A 206 -5.19 4.88 7.20
C THR A 206 -6.52 5.28 7.81
N THR A 207 -7.11 6.37 7.30
CA THR A 207 -8.44 6.84 7.73
C THR A 207 -9.54 5.87 7.29
N SER A 208 -9.37 5.26 6.12
CA SER A 208 -10.25 4.23 5.57
C SER A 208 -10.24 2.91 6.36
N GLY A 209 -9.19 2.67 7.17
CA GLY A 209 -8.92 1.35 7.75
C GLY A 209 -8.45 0.30 6.74
N ILE A 210 -8.08 0.68 5.51
CA ILE A 210 -7.60 -0.24 4.47
C ILE A 210 -6.08 -0.19 4.37
N LEU A 211 -5.42 -1.35 4.53
CA LEU A 211 -3.97 -1.47 4.35
C LEU A 211 -3.62 -1.72 2.88
N VAL A 212 -4.27 -2.70 2.26
CA VAL A 212 -3.93 -3.16 0.91
C VAL A 212 -5.18 -3.29 0.06
N ILE A 213 -5.10 -2.77 -1.17
CA ILE A 213 -6.03 -3.09 -2.24
C ILE A 213 -5.29 -3.80 -3.37
N ALA A 214 -5.85 -4.93 -3.82
CA ALA A 214 -5.48 -5.55 -5.08
C ALA A 214 -6.69 -5.60 -6.01
N ASN A 215 -6.55 -5.06 -7.22
CA ASN A 215 -7.64 -5.00 -8.17
C ASN A 215 -7.12 -5.18 -9.60
N HIS A 216 -7.96 -5.65 -10.51
CA HIS A 216 -7.69 -5.48 -11.94
C HIS A 216 -8.08 -4.09 -12.44
N SER A 217 -8.99 -3.42 -11.74
CA SER A 217 -9.67 -2.26 -12.26
C SER A 217 -8.93 -0.96 -12.02
N GLN A 218 -9.22 -0.05 -12.93
CA GLN A 218 -9.02 1.38 -12.86
C GLN A 218 -9.44 1.91 -11.48
N VAL A 219 -8.64 2.81 -10.89
CA VAL A 219 -9.07 3.56 -9.70
C VAL A 219 -10.04 4.63 -10.18
N THR A 220 -11.34 4.39 -10.05
CA THR A 220 -12.34 5.47 -10.21
C THR A 220 -12.65 6.04 -8.83
N GLN A 221 -12.89 7.35 -8.75
CA GLN A 221 -13.11 8.05 -7.48
C GLN A 221 -14.33 7.54 -6.68
N GLY A 222 -15.19 6.72 -7.27
CA GLY A 222 -16.32 6.07 -6.61
C GLY A 222 -16.10 4.61 -6.22
N PHE A 223 -15.00 3.96 -6.64
CA PHE A 223 -14.83 2.50 -6.52
C PHE A 223 -16.00 1.66 -7.08
N SER A 224 -16.91 2.27 -7.85
CA SER A 224 -18.25 1.74 -8.12
C SER A 224 -18.51 1.48 -9.61
N TYR A 225 -17.48 1.62 -10.46
CA TYR A 225 -17.57 1.22 -11.87
C TYR A 225 -16.20 0.76 -12.40
N PHE A 226 -16.23 -0.38 -13.07
CA PHE A 226 -15.10 -1.10 -13.64
C PHE A 226 -15.15 -0.90 -15.16
N ALA A 227 -14.09 -0.36 -15.77
CA ALA A 227 -13.96 -0.38 -17.23
C ALA A 227 -12.72 -1.18 -17.66
N ASP A 228 -12.78 -1.70 -18.87
CA ASP A 228 -11.83 -2.65 -19.47
C ASP A 228 -10.36 -2.23 -19.29
N SER A 229 -9.61 -2.99 -18.48
CA SER A 229 -8.19 -3.26 -18.71
C SER A 229 -7.73 -4.51 -17.94
N ALA A 230 -7.27 -5.52 -18.69
CA ALA A 230 -6.24 -6.53 -18.37
C ALA A 230 -6.24 -7.26 -17.00
N GLY A 231 -5.38 -8.28 -16.87
CA GLY A 231 -5.51 -9.36 -15.89
C GLY A 231 -5.44 -8.94 -14.41
N ARG A 232 -5.97 -9.82 -13.54
CA ARG A 232 -5.93 -9.70 -12.07
C ARG A 232 -4.58 -9.21 -11.52
N ALA A 233 -4.63 -8.43 -10.43
CA ALA A 233 -3.43 -8.16 -9.63
C ALA A 233 -3.06 -9.37 -8.77
N GLU A 234 -1.77 -9.62 -8.63
CA GLU A 234 -1.21 -10.54 -7.65
C GLU A 234 -0.19 -9.81 -6.78
N ALA A 235 -0.63 -9.43 -5.58
CA ALA A 235 0.17 -8.74 -4.60
C ALA A 235 0.73 -9.74 -3.58
N THR A 236 2.03 -9.68 -3.32
CA THR A 236 2.67 -10.44 -2.23
C THR A 236 3.31 -9.47 -1.26
N ILE A 237 2.80 -9.41 -0.04
CA ILE A 237 3.33 -8.52 0.99
C ILE A 237 3.86 -9.34 2.14
N THR A 238 5.11 -9.07 2.52
CA THR A 238 5.74 -9.65 3.70
C THR A 238 5.90 -8.57 4.75
N VAL A 239 5.50 -8.88 5.98
CA VAL A 239 5.55 -7.98 7.11
C VAL A 239 6.40 -8.58 8.23
N THR A 240 7.41 -7.85 8.67
CA THR A 240 8.25 -8.21 9.82
C THR A 240 8.40 -7.04 10.79
N GLU A 241 8.60 -7.36 12.06
CA GLU A 241 8.80 -6.40 13.16
C GLU A 241 7.77 -5.25 13.21
N SER A 242 6.53 -5.50 12.75
CA SER A 242 5.52 -4.45 12.58
C SER A 242 4.20 -4.80 13.26
N ALA A 243 3.48 -3.81 13.75
CA ALA A 243 2.12 -3.94 14.26
C ALA A 243 1.18 -3.09 13.39
N LEU A 244 0.33 -3.73 12.58
CA LEU A 244 -0.55 -3.04 11.64
C LEU A 244 -2.03 -3.28 11.98
N VAL A 245 -2.82 -2.23 11.83
CA VAL A 245 -4.28 -2.27 11.99
C VAL A 245 -4.92 -1.87 10.67
N GLY A 246 -5.82 -2.71 10.19
CA GLY A 246 -6.60 -2.47 8.98
C GLY A 246 -6.77 -3.70 8.11
N ASP A 247 -7.56 -3.53 7.05
CA ASP A 247 -8.10 -4.61 6.25
C ASP A 247 -7.36 -4.79 4.93
N LEU A 248 -7.49 -6.01 4.38
CA LEU A 248 -7.08 -6.36 3.04
C LEU A 248 -8.33 -6.50 2.17
N VAL A 249 -8.33 -5.82 1.03
CA VAL A 249 -9.46 -5.87 0.09
C VAL A 249 -8.95 -6.26 -1.28
N ALA A 250 -9.58 -7.25 -1.89
CA ALA A 250 -9.26 -7.65 -3.24
C ALA A 250 -10.53 -7.74 -4.06
N TYR A 251 -10.43 -7.38 -5.34
CA TYR A 251 -11.56 -7.32 -6.26
C TYR A 251 -11.29 -8.23 -7.45
N ASN A 252 -12.37 -8.72 -8.04
CA ASN A 252 -12.38 -9.31 -9.37
C ASN A 252 -11.32 -10.41 -9.60
N GLY A 253 -11.33 -11.42 -8.72
CA GLY A 253 -10.37 -12.52 -8.77
C GLY A 253 -8.90 -12.15 -8.50
N SER A 254 -8.62 -10.93 -8.02
CA SER A 254 -7.27 -10.52 -7.60
C SER A 254 -6.79 -11.28 -6.37
N VAL A 255 -5.46 -11.30 -6.23
CA VAL A 255 -4.75 -12.15 -5.28
C VAL A 255 -4.00 -11.25 -4.30
N ILE A 256 -4.22 -11.45 -3.00
CA ILE A 256 -3.36 -10.92 -1.95
C ILE A 256 -2.75 -12.09 -1.18
N ARG A 257 -1.42 -12.15 -1.17
CA ARG A 257 -0.61 -13.02 -0.31
C ARG A 257 -0.02 -12.17 0.79
N TRP A 258 -0.30 -12.54 2.04
CA TRP A 258 -0.04 -11.73 3.22
C TRP A 258 0.74 -12.56 4.25
N ALA A 259 2.04 -12.35 4.32
CA ALA A 259 2.96 -13.15 5.13
C ALA A 259 3.51 -12.34 6.31
N TRP A 260 3.50 -12.94 7.50
CA TRP A 260 3.92 -12.31 8.75
C TRP A 260 5.01 -13.09 9.43
N GLY A 261 6.10 -12.41 9.76
CA GLY A 261 7.23 -12.97 10.48
C GLY A 261 7.69 -12.09 11.63
N GLU A 262 8.58 -12.64 12.46
CA GLU A 262 9.43 -11.87 13.37
C GLU A 262 8.64 -11.00 14.37
N ARG A 263 7.75 -11.65 15.13
CA ARG A 263 6.93 -11.03 16.20
C ARG A 263 6.06 -9.87 15.75
N SER A 264 5.50 -9.98 14.55
CA SER A 264 4.60 -8.97 14.03
C SER A 264 3.17 -9.17 14.53
N GLU A 265 2.36 -8.11 14.47
CA GLU A 265 0.96 -8.13 14.90
C GLU A 265 0.04 -7.56 13.83
N TRP A 266 -1.05 -8.28 13.53
CA TRP A 266 -2.11 -7.81 12.66
C TRP A 266 -3.42 -7.71 13.43
N THR A 267 -4.12 -6.59 13.32
CA THR A 267 -5.54 -6.51 13.67
C THR A 267 -6.35 -6.10 12.44
N GLY A 268 -7.18 -7.00 11.91
CA GLY A 268 -7.92 -6.75 10.67
C GLY A 268 -8.59 -8.00 10.10
N LYS A 269 -9.16 -7.86 8.91
CA LYS A 269 -9.74 -8.96 8.12
C LYS A 269 -9.36 -8.86 6.64
N ALA A 270 -9.61 -9.95 5.91
CA ALA A 270 -9.47 -10.00 4.47
C ALA A 270 -10.84 -10.31 3.84
N TYR A 271 -11.25 -9.54 2.84
CA TYR A 271 -12.54 -9.73 2.17
C TYR A 271 -12.53 -9.32 0.70
N SER A 272 -13.35 -10.01 -0.10
CA SER A 272 -13.63 -9.60 -1.48
C SER A 272 -14.47 -8.33 -1.46
N GLY A 273 -14.05 -7.31 -2.20
CA GLY A 273 -14.90 -6.14 -2.41
C GLY A 273 -16.06 -6.43 -3.36
N GLU A 274 -17.12 -5.62 -3.29
CA GLU A 274 -18.31 -5.78 -4.14
C GLU A 274 -17.95 -5.39 -5.59
N GLY A 275 -18.04 -6.35 -6.53
CA GLY A 275 -17.77 -6.16 -7.95
C GLY A 275 -18.68 -7.01 -8.82
N GLU A 276 -19.05 -6.51 -10.00
CA GLU A 276 -19.94 -7.24 -10.91
C GLU A 276 -19.19 -8.36 -11.63
N GLY A 277 -19.71 -9.59 -11.55
CA GLY A 277 -19.44 -10.66 -12.53
C GLY A 277 -18.08 -11.38 -12.49
N GLU A 278 -17.10 -10.94 -11.70
CA GLU A 278 -15.70 -11.41 -11.83
C GLU A 278 -15.15 -12.18 -10.63
N GLY A 279 -15.88 -13.18 -10.14
CA GLY A 279 -15.35 -14.23 -9.24
C GLY A 279 -14.84 -13.77 -7.86
N MET A 280 -14.70 -14.73 -6.95
CA MET A 280 -14.19 -14.45 -5.61
C MET A 280 -12.69 -14.14 -5.64
N ALA A 281 -12.26 -13.16 -4.85
CA ALA A 281 -10.84 -12.86 -4.69
C ALA A 281 -10.10 -14.00 -3.97
N TYR A 282 -8.80 -14.08 -4.21
CA TYR A 282 -7.92 -15.05 -3.56
C TYR A 282 -7.13 -14.37 -2.44
N PHE A 283 -7.26 -14.90 -1.23
CA PHE A 283 -6.42 -14.51 -0.11
C PHE A 283 -5.60 -15.70 0.39
N ALA A 284 -4.30 -15.47 0.56
CA ALA A 284 -3.42 -16.36 1.31
C ALA A 284 -2.83 -15.62 2.51
N VAL A 285 -2.94 -16.20 3.70
CA VAL A 285 -2.26 -15.68 4.90
C VAL A 285 -1.28 -16.73 5.40
N GLU A 286 -0.05 -16.29 5.63
CA GLU A 286 1.00 -17.07 6.28
C GLU A 286 1.41 -16.35 7.57
N LEU A 287 1.32 -17.05 8.71
CA LEU A 287 1.70 -16.53 10.02
C LEU A 287 2.85 -17.38 10.55
N ASP A 288 3.97 -16.78 10.94
CA ASP A 288 4.97 -17.51 11.71
C ASP A 288 4.48 -17.76 13.15
N GLY A 289 5.13 -18.68 13.87
CA GLY A 289 4.73 -19.01 15.25
C GLY A 289 5.00 -17.89 16.26
N SER A 290 5.63 -16.78 15.86
CA SER A 290 5.97 -15.67 16.75
C SER A 290 5.05 -14.46 16.60
N SER A 291 4.37 -14.35 15.45
CA SER A 291 3.47 -13.25 15.08
C SER A 291 2.04 -13.54 15.51
N ARG A 292 1.22 -12.49 15.61
CA ARG A 292 -0.16 -12.56 16.10
C ARG A 292 -1.15 -11.98 15.11
N TRP A 293 -2.36 -12.55 15.07
CA TRP A 293 -3.46 -11.99 14.32
C TRP A 293 -4.73 -11.91 15.17
N ARG A 294 -5.30 -10.71 15.29
CA ARG A 294 -6.63 -10.45 15.83
C ARG A 294 -7.61 -10.17 14.71
N LEU A 295 -8.66 -10.99 14.58
CA LEU A 295 -9.71 -10.78 13.59
C LEU A 295 -10.65 -9.66 14.03
N THR A 296 -11.09 -8.87 13.04
CA THR A 296 -12.10 -7.80 13.18
C THR A 296 -13.41 -8.12 12.44
N GLY A 297 -13.46 -9.26 11.76
CA GLY A 297 -14.62 -9.77 11.05
C GLY A 297 -14.36 -11.18 10.54
N ASP A 298 -15.38 -11.81 9.97
CA ASP A 298 -15.21 -13.06 9.25
C ASP A 298 -14.25 -12.85 8.07
N ALA A 299 -13.38 -13.83 7.83
CA ALA A 299 -12.40 -13.80 6.75
C ALA A 299 -12.41 -15.12 5.99
N MET A 300 -12.28 -15.05 4.66
CA MET A 300 -12.21 -16.22 3.79
C MET A 300 -10.83 -16.33 3.16
N LEU A 301 -10.13 -17.43 3.44
CA LEU A 301 -8.80 -17.68 2.91
C LEU A 301 -8.77 -18.92 2.03
N LYS A 302 -8.15 -18.78 0.86
CA LYS A 302 -7.82 -19.93 0.01
C LYS A 302 -6.67 -20.71 0.63
N ASN A 303 -5.64 -20.03 1.10
CA ASN A 303 -4.53 -20.64 1.82
C ASN A 303 -4.34 -19.98 3.19
N PHE A 304 -4.15 -20.80 4.21
CA PHE A 304 -3.85 -20.41 5.56
C PHE A 304 -2.81 -21.35 6.17
N THR A 305 -1.63 -20.82 6.45
CA THR A 305 -0.56 -21.53 7.16
C THR A 305 -0.20 -20.77 8.43
N ASP A 306 0.12 -21.54 9.47
CA ASP A 306 0.50 -21.01 10.77
C ASP A 306 1.66 -21.84 11.34
N GLY A 307 2.72 -21.16 11.77
CA GLY A 307 3.83 -21.77 12.49
C GLY A 307 3.46 -22.24 13.90
N ASP A 308 2.39 -21.71 14.48
CA ASP A 308 1.78 -22.21 15.72
C ASP A 308 0.60 -23.15 15.42
N GLY A 309 0.87 -24.45 15.35
CA GLY A 309 -0.17 -25.47 15.11
C GLY A 309 -1.28 -25.54 16.17
N THR A 310 -1.14 -24.83 17.29
CA THR A 310 -2.17 -24.70 18.33
C THR A 310 -3.15 -23.55 18.08
N LEU A 311 -2.88 -22.67 17.12
CA LEU A 311 -3.62 -21.42 16.86
C LEU A 311 -3.60 -20.46 18.06
N GLY A 312 -2.61 -20.56 18.95
CA GLY A 312 -2.51 -19.78 20.19
C GLY A 312 -2.13 -18.31 19.96
N ASN A 313 -1.60 -18.02 18.78
CA ASN A 313 -1.29 -16.71 18.25
C ASN A 313 -2.45 -16.02 17.50
N LEU A 314 -3.59 -16.70 17.29
CA LEU A 314 -4.80 -16.09 16.76
C LEU A 314 -5.79 -15.68 17.86
N ASP A 315 -6.40 -14.52 17.70
CA ASP A 315 -7.57 -14.07 18.46
C ASP A 315 -8.72 -13.77 17.50
N SER A 316 -9.72 -14.64 17.49
CA SER A 316 -10.89 -14.53 16.61
C SER A 316 -11.75 -13.29 16.84
N GLY A 317 -11.69 -12.65 18.01
CA GLY A 317 -12.63 -11.57 18.35
C GLY A 317 -14.12 -11.98 18.28
N GLY A 318 -14.43 -13.28 18.28
CA GLY A 318 -15.78 -13.83 18.09
C GLY A 318 -16.12 -14.21 16.64
N PHE A 319 -15.23 -13.93 15.68
CA PHE A 319 -15.42 -14.15 14.25
C PHE A 319 -14.90 -15.51 13.76
N THR A 320 -15.26 -15.85 12.53
CA THR A 320 -14.87 -17.11 11.90
C THR A 320 -13.85 -16.89 10.79
N LEU A 321 -12.75 -17.64 10.86
CA LEU A 321 -11.81 -17.81 9.77
C LEU A 321 -12.23 -19.02 8.94
N TYR A 322 -12.62 -18.79 7.70
CA TYR A 322 -12.95 -19.85 6.76
C TYR A 322 -11.73 -20.18 5.91
N TYR A 323 -11.52 -21.47 5.65
CA TYR A 323 -10.43 -21.93 4.80
C TYR A 323 -10.89 -22.96 3.77
N ASP A 324 -10.22 -22.98 2.63
CA ASP A 324 -10.43 -24.00 1.60
C ASP A 324 -9.88 -25.37 2.05
N ALA A 325 -10.76 -26.30 2.43
CA ALA A 325 -10.34 -27.62 2.91
C ALA A 325 -9.70 -28.51 1.82
N VAL A 326 -9.84 -28.19 0.53
CA VAL A 326 -9.17 -28.93 -0.54
C VAL A 326 -7.79 -28.39 -0.86
N SER A 327 -7.45 -27.19 -0.39
CA SER A 327 -6.11 -26.63 -0.58
C SER A 327 -5.07 -27.41 0.23
N ALA A 328 -4.00 -27.83 -0.44
CA ALA A 328 -2.89 -28.54 0.20
C ALA A 328 -2.23 -27.71 1.31
N ALA A 329 -2.22 -26.37 1.18
CA ALA A 329 -1.70 -25.47 2.21
C ALA A 329 -2.45 -25.59 3.54
N ASN A 330 -3.74 -25.95 3.50
CA ASN A 330 -4.60 -26.08 4.68
C ASN A 330 -4.66 -27.52 5.22
N GLY A 331 -3.88 -28.45 4.65
CA GLY A 331 -3.94 -29.88 4.99
C GLY A 331 -3.70 -30.16 6.48
N TRP A 332 -2.95 -29.30 7.16
CA TRP A 332 -2.68 -29.38 8.59
C TRP A 332 -3.94 -29.20 9.48
N LEU A 333 -5.01 -28.60 8.96
CA LEU A 333 -6.31 -28.49 9.63
C LEU A 333 -7.20 -29.72 9.43
N ASN A 334 -6.82 -30.63 8.52
CA ASN A 334 -7.49 -31.90 8.25
C ASN A 334 -9.01 -31.78 8.00
N GLY A 335 -9.45 -30.69 7.37
CA GLY A 335 -10.88 -30.42 7.12
C GLY A 335 -11.73 -30.28 8.40
N THR A 336 -11.14 -29.98 9.56
CA THR A 336 -11.84 -29.90 10.84
C THR A 336 -12.13 -28.45 11.28
N THR A 337 -13.19 -28.29 12.08
CA THR A 337 -13.45 -27.02 12.78
C THR A 337 -12.69 -26.99 14.09
N ARG A 338 -11.91 -25.93 14.33
CA ARG A 338 -11.13 -25.73 15.57
C ARG A 338 -11.54 -24.40 16.22
N ARG A 339 -11.68 -24.40 17.54
CA ARG A 339 -12.01 -23.18 18.30
C ARG A 339 -10.76 -22.32 18.48
N MET A 340 -10.90 -21.01 18.33
CA MET A 340 -9.83 -20.03 18.59
C MET A 340 -10.03 -19.30 19.92
N LYS A 341 -8.98 -18.67 20.43
CA LYS A 341 -9.10 -17.61 21.44
C LYS A 341 -10.04 -16.52 20.90
N GLY A 342 -10.80 -15.86 21.76
CA GLY A 342 -11.77 -14.84 21.37
C GLY A 342 -13.18 -15.37 21.09
N GLY A 343 -13.39 -16.69 21.06
CA GLY A 343 -14.71 -17.32 21.03
C GLY A 343 -15.19 -17.82 19.68
N GLY A 344 -14.51 -17.46 18.59
CA GLY A 344 -14.80 -17.90 17.23
C GLY A 344 -14.04 -19.17 16.80
N TYR A 345 -13.98 -19.40 15.49
CA TYR A 345 -13.55 -20.69 14.90
C TYR A 345 -12.69 -20.53 13.65
N VAL A 346 -11.76 -21.46 13.44
CA VAL A 346 -11.24 -21.78 12.11
C VAL A 346 -12.06 -22.96 11.57
N ARG A 347 -12.68 -22.83 10.39
CA ARG A 347 -13.54 -23.90 9.83
C ARG A 347 -13.46 -24.01 8.31
N PRO A 348 -13.71 -25.21 7.74
CA PRO A 348 -13.86 -25.36 6.30
C PRO A 348 -14.91 -24.41 5.72
N ALA A 349 -14.57 -23.78 4.61
CA ALA A 349 -15.50 -23.04 3.78
C ALA A 349 -16.44 -23.98 3.01
N THR A 350 -17.68 -23.53 2.79
CA THR A 350 -18.58 -24.17 1.83
C THR A 350 -18.25 -23.70 0.41
N GLU A 351 -18.69 -24.46 -0.61
CA GLU A 351 -18.49 -24.12 -2.03
C GLU A 351 -18.99 -22.71 -2.37
N GLY A 352 -20.15 -22.30 -1.84
CA GLY A 352 -20.71 -20.97 -2.10
C GLY A 352 -19.99 -19.80 -1.40
N GLN A 353 -19.04 -20.09 -0.51
CA GLN A 353 -18.22 -19.07 0.14
C GLN A 353 -16.83 -18.92 -0.50
N LEU A 354 -16.44 -19.85 -1.37
CA LEU A 354 -15.11 -19.93 -1.99
C LEU A 354 -15.06 -19.29 -3.37
#